data_AF-A0A954E9L1-F1
#
_entry.id   AF-A0A954E9L1-F1
#
_cell.length_a   1.000
_cell.length_b   1.000
_cell.length_c   1.000
_cell.angle_alpha   90.00
_cell.angle_beta   90.00
_cell.angle_gamma   90.00
#
_symmetry.space_group_name_H-M   'P 1'
#
loop_
_entity.id
_entity.type
_entity.pdbx_description
1 polymer ?
#
loop_
_entity_poly.entity_id
_entity_poly.type
_entity_poly.pdbx_seq_one_letter_code
_entity_poly.pdbx_strand_id
1 'polypeptide(L)'
;MAPSKLTPPQAAALRERIAREAARLLARGKAKSFHEARTRATRWLSQQRLSGAAIPSQEEIAAELQALTLSDDWDQLSRIQWIAAETARWLDSCKPWVLFDWEAARSRHGIVLHWLISRRYVNEFEHLLLASEFPRQSNPSPGEILRYEFFRELPQVLLAAPDTLMDLTEADSMNRPLARLTLDGQTLEFTAAETVFASPDEDAAPLALQDSTERNWSSSLRPLLETLEQVELDRSEHPEGNALYHSLQVFTLGREMHPWDEEFQWACLLHDVGYVIDARDPQSAAVRVLQGKVSPRVLFLISELPAAHAILQGETPRKSLRKAESYDELLDLARCDREGRLPGRETPSLDEALHSLDTLSATWDES
;
A
#
# COMPACT_ATOMS: atom_id res chain seq x y z
N MET A 1 26.86 -44.95 19.36
CA MET A 1 26.29 -44.97 17.99
C MET A 1 26.88 -43.81 17.23
N ALA A 2 27.59 -44.07 16.12
CA ALA A 2 28.14 -43.01 15.28
C ALA A 2 26.99 -42.16 14.71
N PRO A 3 27.14 -40.81 14.62
CA PRO A 3 26.11 -39.99 13.99
C PRO A 3 25.97 -40.43 12.54
N SER A 4 24.77 -40.89 12.17
CA SER A 4 24.42 -41.24 10.80
C SER A 4 24.69 -40.01 9.92
N LYS A 5 25.71 -40.11 9.06
CA LYS A 5 26.00 -39.04 8.09
C LYS A 5 24.85 -39.03 7.09
N LEU A 6 24.10 -37.93 7.07
CA LEU A 6 23.04 -37.70 6.08
C LEU A 6 23.60 -37.93 4.68
N THR A 7 22.87 -38.67 3.85
CA THR A 7 23.21 -38.79 2.43
C THR A 7 23.03 -37.43 1.73
N PRO A 8 23.72 -37.14 0.61
CA PRO A 8 23.60 -35.85 -0.07
C PRO A 8 22.15 -35.43 -0.39
N PRO A 9 21.24 -36.33 -0.83
CA PRO A 9 19.84 -36.00 -1.03
C PRO A 9 19.10 -35.65 0.28
N GLN A 10 19.40 -36.37 1.36
CA GLN A 10 18.81 -36.11 2.69
C GLN A 10 19.28 -34.78 3.27
N ALA A 11 20.55 -34.41 3.04
CA ALA A 11 21.09 -33.12 3.45
C ALA A 11 20.45 -31.96 2.66
N ALA A 12 20.21 -32.12 1.36
CA ALA A 12 19.52 -31.13 0.53
C ALA A 12 18.05 -30.94 0.96
N ALA A 13 17.30 -32.02 1.17
CA ALA A 13 15.92 -31.95 1.64
C ALA A 13 15.81 -31.33 3.04
N LEU A 14 16.76 -31.61 3.93
CA LEU A 14 16.82 -30.98 5.26
C LEU A 14 17.16 -29.49 5.17
N ARG A 15 18.09 -29.10 4.28
CA ARG A 15 18.46 -27.71 4.01
C ARG A 15 17.28 -26.89 3.51
N GLU A 16 16.51 -27.41 2.56
CA GLU A 16 15.30 -26.79 2.03
C GLU A 16 14.24 -26.58 3.14
N ARG A 17 14.00 -27.61 3.97
CA ARG A 17 13.08 -27.52 5.11
C ARG A 17 13.51 -26.48 6.14
N ILE A 18 14.81 -26.37 6.42
CA ILE A 18 15.34 -25.34 7.33
C ILE A 18 15.21 -23.94 6.70
N ALA A 19 15.41 -23.81 5.38
CA ALA A 19 15.26 -22.54 4.68
C ALA A 19 13.81 -22.02 4.76
N ARG A 20 12.84 -22.89 4.44
CA ARG A 20 11.41 -22.58 4.49
C ARG A 20 10.95 -22.18 5.88
N GLU A 21 11.42 -22.88 6.91
CA GLU A 21 11.01 -22.56 8.27
C GLU A 21 11.67 -21.30 8.82
N ALA A 22 12.94 -21.04 8.47
CA ALA A 22 13.60 -19.79 8.77
C ALA A 22 12.86 -18.61 8.11
N ALA A 23 12.41 -18.78 6.87
CA ALA A 23 11.60 -17.80 6.15
C ALA A 23 10.27 -17.52 6.86
N ARG A 24 9.54 -18.54 7.33
CA ARG A 24 8.31 -18.35 8.14
C ARG A 24 8.53 -17.62 9.45
N LEU A 25 9.67 -17.85 10.11
CA LEU A 25 10.02 -17.13 11.34
C LEU A 25 10.28 -15.65 11.08
N LEU A 26 10.87 -15.30 9.94
CA LEU A 26 11.06 -13.92 9.51
C LEU A 26 9.73 -13.26 9.14
N ALA A 27 8.91 -13.92 8.31
CA ALA A 27 7.62 -13.40 7.86
C ALA A 27 6.65 -13.09 9.02
N ARG A 28 6.71 -13.88 10.11
CA ARG A 28 5.86 -13.70 11.29
C ARG A 28 6.45 -12.76 12.34
N GLY A 29 7.55 -12.06 12.04
CA GLY A 29 8.27 -11.20 12.99
C GLY A 29 8.88 -11.95 14.18
N LYS A 30 8.92 -13.29 14.15
CA LYS A 30 9.41 -14.13 15.26
C LYS A 30 10.93 -14.27 15.30
N ALA A 31 11.64 -13.77 14.29
CA ALA A 31 13.09 -13.68 14.25
C ALA A 31 13.51 -12.33 13.63
N LYS A 32 14.51 -11.66 14.21
CA LYS A 32 14.91 -10.30 13.83
C LYS A 32 15.98 -10.26 12.73
N SER A 33 16.54 -11.41 12.36
CA SER A 33 17.58 -11.53 11.34
C SER A 33 17.61 -12.92 10.71
N PHE A 34 18.11 -13.02 9.48
CA PHE A 34 18.32 -14.30 8.79
C PHE A 34 19.19 -15.28 9.58
N HIS A 35 20.18 -14.76 10.31
CA HIS A 35 21.04 -15.56 11.16
C HIS A 35 20.27 -16.17 12.34
N GLU A 36 19.45 -15.36 13.02
CA GLU A 36 18.61 -15.81 14.13
C GLU A 36 17.55 -16.81 13.66
N ALA A 37 16.87 -16.51 12.55
CA ALA A 37 15.85 -17.35 11.95
C ALA A 37 16.41 -18.72 11.56
N ARG A 38 17.56 -18.74 10.87
CA ARG A 38 18.27 -19.97 10.50
C ARG A 38 18.69 -20.77 11.72
N THR A 39 19.22 -20.12 12.75
CA THR A 39 19.67 -20.78 13.98
C THR A 39 18.50 -21.43 14.72
N ARG A 40 17.36 -20.73 14.82
CA ARG A 40 16.15 -21.25 15.47
C ARG A 40 15.53 -22.39 14.68
N ALA A 41 15.36 -22.23 13.37
CA ALA A 41 14.87 -23.27 12.47
C ALA A 41 15.75 -24.52 12.52
N THR A 42 17.07 -24.35 12.54
CA THR A 42 18.03 -25.45 12.65
C THR A 42 17.90 -26.19 13.98
N ARG A 43 17.80 -25.48 15.11
CA ARG A 43 17.62 -26.10 16.44
C ARG A 43 16.30 -26.84 16.57
N TRP A 44 15.25 -26.33 15.92
CA TRP A 44 13.92 -26.94 15.97
C TRP A 44 13.83 -28.20 15.11
N LEU A 45 14.40 -28.16 13.90
CA LEU A 45 14.30 -29.25 12.92
C LEU A 45 15.43 -30.27 13.03
N SER A 46 16.56 -29.90 13.65
CA SER A 46 17.71 -30.79 13.86
C SER A 46 18.19 -30.71 15.31
N GLN A 47 18.06 -31.83 16.03
CA GLN A 47 18.63 -32.01 17.37
C GLN A 47 20.13 -32.41 17.32
N GLN A 48 20.75 -32.39 16.14
CA GLN A 48 22.14 -32.78 15.91
C GLN A 48 22.94 -31.70 15.19
N ARG A 49 24.26 -31.71 15.38
CA ARG A 49 25.19 -30.74 14.77
C ARG A 49 25.30 -31.01 13.26
N LEU A 50 24.70 -30.13 12.46
CA LEU A 50 24.63 -30.27 11.01
C LEU A 50 25.99 -30.00 10.33
N SER A 51 26.24 -30.68 9.21
CA SER A 51 27.34 -30.34 8.31
C SER A 51 26.98 -29.14 7.44
N GLY A 52 27.98 -28.43 6.91
CA GLY A 52 27.77 -27.20 6.12
C GLY A 52 26.84 -27.37 4.91
N ALA A 53 26.73 -28.58 4.35
CA ALA A 53 25.85 -28.87 3.22
C ALA A 53 24.34 -28.88 3.57
N ALA A 54 23.99 -29.06 4.85
CA ALA A 54 22.60 -29.06 5.32
C ALA A 54 22.16 -27.69 5.89
N ILE A 55 23.05 -26.70 5.88
CA ILE A 55 22.78 -25.35 6.38
C ILE A 55 22.42 -24.45 5.19
N PRO A 56 21.23 -23.84 5.17
CA PRO A 56 20.84 -22.98 4.06
C PRO A 56 21.61 -21.66 4.07
N SER A 57 21.84 -21.13 2.86
CA SER A 57 22.39 -19.80 2.66
C SER A 57 21.35 -18.72 2.99
N GLN A 58 21.79 -17.48 3.12
CA GLN A 58 20.88 -16.35 3.28
C GLN A 58 20.00 -16.17 2.03
N GLU A 59 20.55 -16.40 0.84
CA GLU A 59 19.83 -16.31 -0.43
C GLU A 59 18.70 -17.35 -0.53
N GLU A 60 18.92 -18.56 -0.03
CA GLU A 60 17.88 -19.61 -0.03
C GLU A 60 16.75 -19.31 0.93
N ILE A 61 17.08 -18.74 2.10
CA ILE A 61 16.06 -18.28 3.05
C ILE A 61 15.31 -17.08 2.49
N ALA A 62 16.00 -16.17 1.78
CA ALA A 62 15.38 -15.03 1.13
C ALA A 62 14.46 -15.45 -0.03
N ALA A 63 14.86 -16.45 -0.82
CA ALA A 63 14.03 -17.01 -1.88
C ALA A 63 12.76 -17.69 -1.34
N GLU A 64 12.88 -18.46 -0.24
CA GLU A 64 11.71 -19.05 0.42
C GLU A 64 10.85 -17.98 1.13
N LEU A 65 11.44 -16.91 1.65
CA LEU A 65 10.70 -15.77 2.22
C LEU A 65 9.89 -15.06 1.14
N GLN A 66 10.53 -14.78 0.01
CA GLN A 66 9.88 -14.21 -1.17
C GLN A 66 8.76 -15.13 -1.68
N ALA A 67 8.99 -16.45 -1.73
CA ALA A 67 7.98 -17.42 -2.10
C ALA A 67 6.79 -17.50 -1.11
N LEU A 68 7.03 -17.29 0.20
CA LEU A 68 5.96 -17.25 1.21
C LEU A 68 5.14 -15.97 1.13
N THR A 69 5.76 -14.83 0.79
CA THR A 69 5.03 -13.58 0.49
C THR A 69 4.18 -13.71 -0.78
N LEU A 70 4.52 -14.68 -1.64
CA LEU A 70 3.80 -15.06 -2.85
C LEU A 70 2.86 -16.28 -2.65
N SER A 71 2.61 -16.78 -1.43
CA SER A 71 1.91 -18.08 -1.24
C SER A 71 0.53 -18.01 -0.58
N ASP A 72 0.05 -16.84 -0.13
CA ASP A 72 -1.38 -16.62 0.20
C ASP A 72 -2.18 -16.23 -1.07
N ASP A 73 -1.85 -16.89 -2.18
CA ASP A 73 -2.09 -16.47 -3.57
C ASP A 73 -3.56 -16.57 -4.03
N TRP A 74 -4.39 -17.42 -3.42
CA TRP A 74 -5.80 -17.56 -3.85
C TRP A 74 -6.67 -16.36 -3.46
N ASP A 75 -6.43 -15.77 -2.29
CA ASP A 75 -7.13 -14.56 -1.85
C ASP A 75 -6.58 -13.31 -2.56
N GLN A 76 -5.27 -13.26 -2.84
CA GLN A 76 -4.65 -12.14 -3.55
C GLN A 76 -5.05 -12.10 -5.03
N LEU A 77 -5.05 -13.24 -5.73
CA LEU A 77 -5.49 -13.29 -7.13
C LEU A 77 -6.97 -12.93 -7.27
N SER A 78 -7.81 -13.46 -6.39
CA SER A 78 -9.24 -13.14 -6.35
C SER A 78 -9.47 -11.65 -6.07
N ARG A 79 -8.68 -11.06 -5.15
CA ARG A 79 -8.72 -9.62 -4.86
C ARG A 79 -8.25 -8.77 -6.04
N ILE A 80 -7.13 -9.12 -6.67
CA ILE A 80 -6.61 -8.43 -7.87
C ILE A 80 -7.63 -8.51 -9.01
N GLN A 81 -8.20 -9.70 -9.24
CA GLN A 81 -9.24 -9.91 -10.25
C GLN A 81 -10.49 -9.09 -9.96
N TRP A 82 -10.93 -9.03 -8.69
CA TRP A 82 -12.08 -8.23 -8.29
C TRP A 82 -11.84 -6.73 -8.50
N ILE A 83 -10.70 -6.19 -8.03
CA ILE A 83 -10.31 -4.78 -8.21
C ILE A 83 -10.22 -4.43 -9.69
N ALA A 84 -9.63 -5.33 -10.48
CA ALA A 84 -9.50 -5.11 -11.90
C ALA A 84 -10.86 -5.16 -12.61
N ALA A 85 -11.74 -6.11 -12.28
CA ALA A 85 -13.10 -6.17 -12.82
C ALA A 85 -13.94 -4.94 -12.47
N GLU A 86 -13.80 -4.42 -11.25
CA GLU A 86 -14.47 -3.19 -10.83
C GLU A 86 -13.94 -1.97 -11.60
N THR A 87 -12.62 -1.86 -11.74
CA THR A 87 -11.99 -0.76 -12.49
C THR A 87 -12.33 -0.84 -13.97
N ALA A 88 -12.43 -2.05 -14.53
CA ALA A 88 -12.89 -2.27 -15.90
C ALA A 88 -14.33 -1.80 -16.11
N ARG A 89 -15.26 -2.13 -15.19
CA ARG A 89 -16.66 -1.65 -15.24
C ARG A 89 -16.72 -0.13 -15.17
N TRP A 90 -15.89 0.49 -14.35
CA TRP A 90 -15.81 1.95 -14.26
C TRP A 90 -15.31 2.58 -15.57
N LEU A 91 -14.37 1.93 -16.24
CA LEU A 91 -13.78 2.39 -17.50
C LEU A 91 -14.52 1.90 -18.76
N ASP A 92 -15.64 1.18 -18.63
CA ASP A 92 -16.33 0.48 -19.71
C ASP A 92 -16.59 1.35 -20.95
N SER A 93 -17.01 2.60 -20.73
CA SER A 93 -17.24 3.58 -21.80
C SER A 93 -16.00 3.88 -22.65
N CYS A 94 -14.81 3.75 -22.05
CA CYS A 94 -13.52 4.00 -22.67
C CYS A 94 -12.90 2.75 -23.32
N LYS A 95 -13.56 1.59 -23.22
CA LYS A 95 -13.11 0.28 -23.73
C LYS A 95 -11.68 -0.06 -23.30
N PRO A 96 -11.46 -0.31 -22.01
CA PRO A 96 -10.13 -0.40 -21.44
C PRO A 96 -9.46 -1.75 -21.75
N TRP A 97 -8.15 -1.71 -21.93
CA TRP A 97 -7.30 -2.89 -21.92
C TRP A 97 -6.47 -2.93 -20.62
N VAL A 98 -6.13 -4.12 -20.16
CA VAL A 98 -5.37 -4.35 -18.92
C VAL A 98 -4.13 -5.19 -19.21
N LEU A 99 -3.03 -4.84 -18.54
CA LEU A 99 -1.78 -5.60 -18.49
C LEU A 99 -1.52 -5.96 -17.03
N PHE A 100 -1.40 -7.27 -16.78
CA PHE A 100 -0.93 -7.79 -15.50
C PHE A 100 0.58 -7.90 -15.57
N ASP A 101 1.25 -6.91 -14.98
CA ASP A 101 2.71 -6.91 -14.94
C ASP A 101 3.20 -7.81 -13.79
N TRP A 102 3.18 -9.13 -14.03
CA TRP A 102 3.70 -10.13 -13.09
C TRP A 102 5.23 -10.07 -12.97
N GLU A 103 5.94 -9.38 -13.88
CA GLU A 103 7.38 -9.15 -13.78
C GLU A 103 7.71 -7.87 -13.01
N ALA A 104 6.95 -6.78 -13.16
CA ALA A 104 7.01 -5.61 -12.27
C ALA A 104 6.32 -5.84 -10.92
N ALA A 105 5.60 -6.94 -10.75
CA ALA A 105 5.28 -7.51 -9.43
C ALA A 105 6.54 -7.91 -8.63
N ARG A 106 7.73 -7.86 -9.25
CA ARG A 106 9.04 -7.93 -8.57
C ARG A 106 9.64 -6.57 -8.28
N SER A 107 8.95 -5.47 -8.59
CA SER A 107 9.35 -4.15 -8.15
C SER A 107 9.19 -4.06 -6.63
N ARG A 108 10.01 -3.22 -6.04
CA ARG A 108 10.01 -2.80 -4.62
C ARG A 108 8.68 -2.17 -4.14
N HIS A 109 7.64 -2.15 -4.98
CA HIS A 109 6.37 -1.43 -4.78
C HIS A 109 5.11 -2.33 -4.86
N GLY A 110 5.26 -3.65 -4.99
CA GLY A 110 4.12 -4.58 -5.06
C GLY A 110 3.51 -4.71 -6.48
N ILE A 111 2.32 -5.32 -6.56
CA ILE A 111 1.60 -5.57 -7.82
C ILE A 111 0.93 -4.26 -8.27
N VAL A 112 1.16 -3.86 -9.52
CA VAL A 112 0.56 -2.68 -10.14
C VAL A 112 -0.28 -3.11 -11.35
N LEU A 113 -1.52 -2.61 -11.45
CA LEU A 113 -2.37 -2.83 -12.62
C LEU A 113 -2.17 -1.73 -13.65
N HIS A 114 -1.82 -2.13 -14.86
CA HIS A 114 -1.65 -1.19 -15.97
C HIS A 114 -2.89 -1.23 -16.88
N TRP A 115 -3.49 -0.07 -17.09
CA TRP A 115 -4.62 0.13 -17.97
C TRP A 115 -4.19 0.90 -19.20
N LEU A 116 -4.76 0.56 -20.35
CA LEU A 116 -4.55 1.25 -21.61
C LEU A 116 -5.90 1.66 -22.18
N ILE A 117 -6.00 2.92 -22.60
CA ILE A 117 -7.14 3.45 -23.37
C ILE A 117 -6.65 4.26 -24.56
N SER A 118 -7.49 4.38 -25.57
CA SER A 118 -7.29 5.35 -26.64
C SER A 118 -7.40 6.77 -26.10
N ARG A 119 -6.50 7.65 -26.53
CA ARG A 119 -6.49 9.08 -26.17
C ARG A 119 -7.78 9.80 -26.56
N ARG A 120 -8.56 9.27 -27.51
CA ARG A 120 -9.86 9.85 -27.90
C ARG A 120 -10.88 9.83 -26.76
N TYR A 121 -10.72 8.89 -25.83
CA TYR A 121 -11.57 8.74 -24.66
C TYR A 121 -11.11 9.58 -23.47
N VAL A 122 -10.01 10.34 -23.59
CA VAL A 122 -9.50 11.14 -22.46
C VAL A 122 -10.52 12.14 -21.96
N ASN A 123 -11.30 12.79 -22.83
CA ASN A 123 -12.33 13.73 -22.36
C ASN A 123 -13.46 13.01 -21.61
N GLU A 124 -13.88 11.85 -22.10
CA GLU A 124 -14.91 11.02 -21.46
C GLU A 124 -14.42 10.47 -20.11
N PHE A 125 -13.17 10.04 -20.06
CA PHE A 125 -12.46 9.66 -18.84
C PHE A 125 -12.26 10.85 -17.89
N GLU A 126 -11.89 12.03 -18.39
CA GLU A 126 -11.74 13.26 -17.60
C GLU A 126 -13.09 13.68 -16.99
N HIS A 127 -14.21 13.45 -17.68
CA HIS A 127 -15.55 13.61 -17.10
C HIS A 127 -15.86 12.57 -16.01
N LEU A 128 -15.38 11.33 -16.12
CA LEU A 128 -15.49 10.31 -15.07
C LEU A 128 -14.55 10.62 -13.88
N LEU A 129 -13.43 11.29 -14.12
CA LEU A 129 -12.44 11.83 -13.16
C LEU A 129 -12.92 13.09 -12.44
N LEU A 130 -13.83 13.88 -13.03
CA LEU A 130 -14.35 15.11 -12.41
C LEU A 130 -15.18 14.84 -11.14
N ALA A 131 -15.32 13.57 -10.74
CA ALA A 131 -15.85 13.13 -9.46
C ALA A 131 -14.77 12.60 -8.48
N SER A 132 -13.48 12.52 -8.84
CA SER A 132 -12.41 12.00 -7.97
C SER A 132 -11.02 12.57 -8.33
N GLU A 133 -10.40 13.30 -7.40
CA GLU A 133 -9.14 14.04 -7.58
C GLU A 133 -7.89 13.14 -7.70
N PHE A 134 -7.66 12.53 -8.87
CA PHE A 134 -6.47 11.72 -9.15
C PHE A 134 -5.23 12.58 -9.52
N PRO A 135 -4.03 12.25 -9.03
CA PRO A 135 -2.82 12.99 -9.38
C PRO A 135 -2.45 12.76 -10.85
N ARG A 136 -2.45 13.86 -11.62
CA ARG A 136 -2.05 13.92 -13.02
C ARG A 136 -0.56 14.20 -13.11
N GLN A 137 0.22 13.30 -13.70
CA GLN A 137 1.51 13.69 -14.30
C GLN A 137 1.28 14.07 -15.76
N SER A 138 1.31 15.37 -16.08
CA SER A 138 1.45 15.76 -17.48
C SER A 138 2.19 17.07 -17.64
N ASN A 139 3.06 17.10 -18.64
CA ASN A 139 3.35 18.31 -19.40
C ASN A 139 3.27 17.92 -20.89
N PRO A 140 2.10 18.06 -21.57
CA PRO A 140 1.89 17.34 -22.83
C PRO A 140 2.35 18.12 -24.05
N SER A 141 3.23 17.51 -24.83
CA SER A 141 3.35 17.77 -26.27
C SER A 141 2.27 16.98 -27.05
N PRO A 142 1.84 17.44 -28.23
CA PRO A 142 1.01 16.64 -29.14
C PRO A 142 1.75 15.35 -29.53
N GLY A 143 1.19 14.18 -29.21
CA GLY A 143 1.80 12.87 -29.48
C GLY A 143 2.30 12.12 -28.25
N GLU A 144 2.37 12.77 -27.08
CA GLU A 144 2.79 12.11 -25.83
C GLU A 144 1.66 11.29 -25.20
N ILE A 145 2.03 10.20 -24.53
CA ILE A 145 1.12 9.35 -23.75
C ILE A 145 0.84 10.03 -22.42
N LEU A 146 -0.44 10.13 -22.07
CA LEU A 146 -0.84 10.64 -20.76
C LEU A 146 -0.83 9.50 -19.76
N ARG A 147 -0.24 9.75 -18.60
CA ARG A 147 -0.15 8.78 -17.51
C ARG A 147 -0.94 9.30 -16.31
N TYR A 148 -1.89 8.48 -15.86
CA TYR A 148 -2.68 8.72 -14.67
C TYR A 148 -2.35 7.64 -13.66
N GLU A 149 -1.96 8.05 -12.45
CA GLU A 149 -1.71 7.12 -11.35
C GLU A 149 -2.84 7.27 -10.34
N PHE A 150 -3.39 6.15 -9.90
CA PHE A 150 -4.48 6.14 -8.95
C PHE A 150 -4.44 4.90 -8.07
N PHE A 151 -4.98 5.02 -6.87
CA PHE A 151 -5.00 3.97 -5.88
C PHE A 151 -6.44 3.74 -5.41
N ARG A 152 -6.94 2.51 -5.58
CA ARG A 152 -8.18 2.07 -4.92
C ARG A 152 -7.80 1.18 -3.74
N GLU A 153 -7.57 -0.09 -4.03
CA GLU A 153 -7.09 -1.12 -3.11
C GLU A 153 -5.67 -1.60 -3.47
N LEU A 154 -5.23 -1.32 -4.71
CA LEU A 154 -3.89 -1.55 -5.24
C LEU A 154 -3.48 -0.34 -6.08
N PRO A 155 -2.17 -0.09 -6.27
CA PRO A 155 -1.70 0.93 -7.19
C PRO A 155 -2.08 0.58 -8.64
N GLN A 156 -2.60 1.56 -9.36
CA GLN A 156 -3.03 1.41 -10.75
C GLN A 156 -2.49 2.56 -11.59
N VAL A 157 -2.17 2.26 -12.83
CA VAL A 157 -1.64 3.22 -13.81
C VAL A 157 -2.47 3.12 -15.07
N LEU A 158 -3.13 4.20 -15.47
CA LEU A 158 -3.80 4.32 -16.75
C LEU A 158 -2.94 5.11 -17.73
N LEU A 159 -2.69 4.49 -18.87
CA LEU A 159 -2.01 5.07 -20.01
C LEU A 159 -3.05 5.43 -21.08
N ALA A 160 -3.15 6.71 -21.41
CA ALA A 160 -3.94 7.16 -22.56
C ALA A 160 -3.01 7.47 -23.73
N ALA A 161 -3.04 6.59 -24.73
CA ALA A 161 -2.13 6.63 -25.87
C ALA A 161 -2.84 7.05 -27.16
N PRO A 162 -2.19 7.82 -28.06
CA PRO A 162 -2.71 8.04 -29.40
C PRO A 162 -2.95 6.71 -30.14
N ASP A 163 -4.02 6.63 -30.92
CA ASP A 163 -4.34 5.43 -31.72
C ASP A 163 -3.19 5.02 -32.64
N THR A 164 -2.33 5.95 -33.05
CA THR A 164 -1.14 5.69 -33.87
C THR A 164 -0.03 4.90 -33.16
N LEU A 165 -0.02 4.87 -31.82
CA LEU A 165 0.92 4.09 -31.02
C LEU A 165 0.31 2.75 -30.56
N MET A 166 -0.98 2.54 -30.83
CA MET A 166 -1.73 1.36 -30.43
C MET A 166 -1.95 0.48 -31.66
N ASP A 167 -1.39 -0.73 -31.65
CA ASP A 167 -1.78 -1.74 -32.63
C ASP A 167 -2.95 -2.54 -32.05
N LEU A 168 -4.15 -2.26 -32.57
CA LEU A 168 -5.38 -2.96 -32.22
C LEU A 168 -5.60 -4.07 -33.25
N THR A 169 -5.09 -5.27 -32.98
CA THR A 169 -5.35 -6.42 -33.84
C THR A 169 -6.78 -6.92 -33.62
N GLU A 170 -7.57 -7.00 -34.70
CA GLU A 170 -8.87 -7.68 -34.68
C GLU A 170 -8.67 -9.13 -34.21
N ALA A 171 -9.53 -9.56 -33.28
CA ALA A 171 -9.50 -10.88 -32.69
C ALA A 171 -9.43 -11.97 -33.77
N ASP A 172 -8.40 -12.81 -33.71
CA ASP A 172 -8.39 -14.02 -34.54
C ASP A 172 -9.49 -14.98 -34.06
N SER A 173 -9.70 -16.08 -34.81
CA SER A 173 -10.75 -17.08 -34.57
C SER A 173 -10.71 -17.76 -33.18
N MET A 174 -9.75 -17.41 -32.30
CA MET A 174 -9.64 -17.86 -30.90
C MET A 174 -10.03 -16.78 -29.87
N ASN A 175 -10.57 -15.64 -30.31
CA ASN A 175 -11.19 -14.59 -29.48
C ASN A 175 -10.28 -13.99 -28.38
N ARG A 176 -9.04 -13.62 -28.72
CA ARG A 176 -8.16 -12.83 -27.84
C ARG A 176 -7.70 -11.55 -28.53
N PRO A 177 -8.31 -10.38 -28.24
CA PRO A 177 -7.74 -9.10 -28.68
C PRO A 177 -6.55 -8.73 -27.78
N LEU A 178 -5.36 -8.68 -28.37
CA LEU A 178 -4.12 -8.17 -27.77
C LEU A 178 -3.87 -6.75 -28.30
N ALA A 179 -4.02 -5.74 -27.45
CA ALA A 179 -3.60 -4.38 -27.78
C ALA A 179 -2.11 -4.24 -27.47
N ARG A 180 -1.31 -3.75 -28.44
CA ARG A 180 0.13 -3.55 -28.24
C ARG A 180 0.46 -2.07 -28.17
N LEU A 181 1.30 -1.71 -27.19
CA LEU A 181 1.84 -0.35 -27.02
C LEU A 181 3.36 -0.42 -27.00
N THR A 182 4.01 0.29 -27.92
CA THR A 182 5.48 0.37 -27.94
C THR A 182 5.96 1.69 -27.36
N LEU A 183 6.77 1.62 -26.32
CA LEU A 183 7.35 2.74 -25.57
C LEU A 183 8.85 2.57 -25.47
N ASP A 184 9.62 3.56 -25.93
CA ASP A 184 11.10 3.58 -25.79
C ASP A 184 11.79 2.27 -26.21
N GLY A 185 11.26 1.60 -27.25
CA GLY A 185 11.76 0.32 -27.76
C GLY A 185 11.30 -0.92 -27.01
N GLN A 186 10.49 -0.77 -25.96
CA GLN A 186 9.80 -1.86 -25.25
C GLN A 186 8.36 -1.99 -25.77
N THR A 187 7.93 -3.21 -26.07
CA THR A 187 6.55 -3.50 -26.46
C THR A 187 5.82 -4.12 -25.28
N LEU A 188 4.73 -3.48 -24.86
CA LEU A 188 3.82 -3.94 -23.82
C LEU A 188 2.57 -4.52 -24.47
N GLU A 189 2.13 -5.69 -24.00
CA GLU A 189 0.98 -6.42 -24.55
C GLU A 189 -0.18 -6.42 -23.56
N PHE A 190 -1.25 -5.71 -23.90
CA PHE A 190 -2.47 -5.60 -23.09
C PHE A 190 -3.55 -6.53 -23.62
N THR A 191 -4.39 -7.06 -22.74
CA THR A 191 -5.58 -7.85 -23.11
C THR A 191 -6.85 -7.06 -22.82
N ALA A 192 -7.92 -7.26 -23.59
CA ALA A 192 -9.20 -6.61 -23.29
C ALA A 192 -9.70 -7.01 -21.90
N ALA A 193 -10.10 -6.01 -21.10
CA ALA A 193 -10.49 -6.25 -19.71
C ALA A 193 -11.68 -7.23 -19.62
N GLU A 194 -12.69 -7.06 -20.47
CA GLU A 194 -13.84 -7.96 -20.57
C GLU A 194 -13.45 -9.44 -20.79
N THR A 195 -12.37 -9.70 -21.54
CA THR A 195 -11.90 -11.06 -21.84
C THR A 195 -11.18 -11.72 -20.67
N VAL A 196 -10.57 -10.92 -19.78
CA VAL A 196 -9.88 -11.43 -18.60
C VAL A 196 -10.88 -11.84 -17.50
N PHE A 197 -12.01 -11.15 -17.40
CA PHE A 197 -12.95 -11.29 -16.29
C PHE A 197 -14.28 -11.92 -16.69
N ALA A 198 -14.29 -12.77 -17.71
CA ALA A 198 -15.45 -13.57 -18.09
C ALA A 198 -15.80 -14.56 -16.95
N SER A 199 -16.71 -14.11 -16.08
CA SER A 199 -17.37 -14.76 -14.93
C SER A 199 -16.48 -15.53 -13.93
N PRO A 200 -16.21 -14.98 -12.74
CA PRO A 200 -16.04 -15.82 -11.54
C PRO A 200 -17.36 -16.58 -11.29
N ASP A 201 -17.30 -17.81 -10.80
CA ASP A 201 -18.48 -18.61 -10.43
C ASP A 201 -19.53 -17.76 -9.69
N GLU A 202 -20.80 -17.80 -10.13
CA GLU A 202 -21.93 -17.09 -9.49
C GLU A 202 -22.14 -17.51 -8.02
N ASP A 203 -21.52 -18.63 -7.61
CA ASP A 203 -21.54 -19.18 -6.25
C ASP A 203 -20.40 -18.68 -5.34
N ALA A 204 -19.44 -17.92 -5.86
CA ALA A 204 -18.50 -17.18 -5.02
C ALA A 204 -19.29 -16.04 -4.37
N ALA A 205 -19.79 -16.29 -3.14
CA ALA A 205 -20.48 -15.30 -2.35
C ALA A 205 -19.69 -13.99 -2.43
N PRO A 206 -20.29 -12.87 -2.90
CA PRO A 206 -19.59 -11.61 -2.94
C PRO A 206 -19.06 -11.36 -1.54
N LEU A 207 -17.73 -11.21 -1.40
CA LEU A 207 -17.17 -10.45 -0.29
C LEU A 207 -17.99 -9.16 -0.30
N ALA A 208 -18.84 -9.00 0.70
CA ALA A 208 -19.88 -7.99 0.70
C ALA A 208 -19.19 -6.61 0.74
N LEU A 209 -18.90 -6.09 -0.43
CA LEU A 209 -18.57 -4.70 -0.65
C LEU A 209 -19.90 -3.98 -0.57
N GLN A 210 -20.20 -3.59 0.67
CA GLN A 210 -21.24 -2.63 0.94
C GLN A 210 -20.86 -1.36 0.20
N ASP A 211 -21.76 -0.93 -0.68
CA ASP A 211 -21.78 0.36 -1.32
C ASP A 211 -22.00 1.42 -0.22
N SER A 212 -20.95 1.74 0.55
CA SER A 212 -21.02 2.76 1.60
C SER A 212 -20.91 4.14 0.96
N THR A 213 -22.06 4.71 0.63
CA THR A 213 -22.21 6.16 0.45
C THR A 213 -22.02 6.93 1.76
N GLU A 214 -21.66 6.26 2.85
CA GLU A 214 -21.20 6.83 4.12
C GLU A 214 -19.66 6.91 4.12
N ARG A 215 -19.09 8.06 4.50
CA ARG A 215 -17.63 8.24 4.70
C ARG A 215 -17.15 7.37 5.86
N ASN A 216 -17.02 6.07 5.65
CA ASN A 216 -16.50 5.17 6.67
C ASN A 216 -14.97 5.07 6.55
N TRP A 217 -14.28 6.17 6.90
CA TRP A 217 -12.82 6.23 6.95
C TRP A 217 -12.25 5.16 7.88
N SER A 218 -12.92 4.89 9.00
CA SER A 218 -12.56 3.85 9.95
C SER A 218 -12.42 2.48 9.30
N SER A 219 -13.43 2.01 8.57
CA SER A 219 -13.36 0.69 7.92
C SER A 219 -12.33 0.65 6.80
N SER A 220 -12.21 1.72 6.00
CA SER A 220 -11.29 1.76 4.85
C SER A 220 -9.81 1.87 5.27
N LEU A 221 -9.52 2.60 6.35
CA LEU A 221 -8.15 2.91 6.78
C LEU A 221 -7.65 2.01 7.93
N ARG A 222 -8.54 1.27 8.60
CA ARG A 222 -8.18 0.32 9.68
C ARG A 222 -7.07 -0.66 9.29
N PRO A 223 -7.05 -1.28 8.10
CA PRO A 223 -5.96 -2.19 7.74
C PRO A 223 -4.58 -1.52 7.74
N LEU A 224 -4.51 -0.24 7.32
CA LEU A 224 -3.25 0.53 7.36
C LEU A 224 -2.83 0.79 8.81
N LEU A 225 -3.77 1.18 9.67
CA LEU A 225 -3.52 1.47 11.08
C LEU A 225 -3.13 0.22 11.88
N GLU A 226 -3.80 -0.91 11.66
CA GLU A 226 -3.42 -2.20 12.28
C GLU A 226 -2.00 -2.62 11.87
N THR A 227 -1.62 -2.36 10.62
CA THR A 227 -0.29 -2.73 10.12
C THR A 227 0.84 -1.89 10.74
N LEU A 228 0.55 -0.66 11.18
CA LEU A 228 1.54 0.19 11.86
C LEU A 228 2.07 -0.42 13.16
N GLU A 229 1.34 -1.34 13.80
CA GLU A 229 1.81 -2.03 15.01
C GLU A 229 3.10 -2.83 14.74
N GLN A 230 3.26 -3.32 13.51
CA GLN A 230 4.40 -4.12 13.08
C GLN A 230 5.61 -3.27 12.62
N VAL A 231 5.41 -1.95 12.51
CA VAL A 231 6.45 -0.99 12.08
C VAL A 231 7.20 -0.50 13.32
N GLU A 232 8.41 -1.04 13.53
CA GLU A 232 9.33 -0.50 14.56
C GLU A 232 9.99 0.79 14.05
N LEU A 233 9.87 1.87 14.82
CA LEU A 233 10.54 3.15 14.54
C LEU A 233 11.95 3.16 15.13
N ASP A 234 12.78 4.11 14.67
CA ASP A 234 14.12 4.29 15.24
C ASP A 234 14.02 4.75 16.69
N ARG A 235 14.50 3.90 17.61
CA ARG A 235 14.43 4.14 19.06
C ARG A 235 15.20 5.36 19.54
N SER A 236 16.13 5.88 18.75
CA SER A 236 16.83 7.12 19.08
C SER A 236 15.95 8.35 18.90
N GLU A 237 15.02 8.30 17.94
CA GLU A 237 14.08 9.39 17.63
C GLU A 237 12.68 9.14 18.20
N HIS A 238 12.29 7.87 18.33
CA HIS A 238 11.00 7.37 18.80
C HIS A 238 11.21 6.34 19.92
N PRO A 239 11.59 6.77 21.13
CA PRO A 239 11.84 5.88 22.26
C PRO A 239 10.60 5.08 22.72
N GLU A 240 9.41 5.50 22.32
CA GLU A 240 8.12 4.90 22.64
C GLU A 240 7.86 3.55 21.96
N GLY A 241 8.45 3.29 20.80
CA GLY A 241 8.38 1.98 20.14
C GLY A 241 7.84 2.00 18.71
N ASN A 242 6.72 1.31 18.48
CA ASN A 242 6.17 1.12 17.13
C ASN A 242 5.31 2.29 16.65
N ALA A 243 5.10 2.36 15.34
CA ALA A 243 4.43 3.48 14.69
C ALA A 243 2.94 3.60 15.05
N LEU A 244 2.24 2.49 15.34
CA LEU A 244 0.85 2.56 15.81
C LEU A 244 0.79 3.20 17.19
N TYR A 245 1.68 2.80 18.10
CA TYR A 245 1.73 3.36 19.44
C TYR A 245 2.10 4.85 19.39
N HIS A 246 3.05 5.24 18.53
CA HIS A 246 3.33 6.66 18.26
C HIS A 246 2.07 7.40 17.78
N SER A 247 1.42 6.89 16.74
CA SER A 247 0.19 7.49 16.17
C SER A 247 -0.93 7.64 17.21
N LEU A 248 -1.10 6.67 18.12
CA LEU A 248 -2.08 6.75 19.20
C LEU A 248 -1.73 7.80 20.26
N GLN A 249 -0.44 8.05 20.51
CA GLN A 249 -0.01 9.16 21.37
C GLN A 249 -0.30 10.51 20.73
N VAL A 250 0.02 10.67 19.44
CA VAL A 250 -0.26 11.88 18.66
C VAL A 250 -1.76 12.11 18.58
N PHE A 251 -2.57 11.08 18.34
CA PHE A 251 -4.03 11.13 18.40
C PHE A 251 -4.55 11.59 19.77
N THR A 252 -4.00 11.04 20.86
CA THR A 252 -4.40 11.43 22.23
C THR A 252 -4.16 12.91 22.46
N LEU A 253 -2.97 13.41 22.13
CA LEU A 253 -2.62 14.82 22.22
C LEU A 253 -3.48 15.69 21.31
N GLY A 254 -3.74 15.22 20.09
CA GLY A 254 -4.53 15.95 19.13
C GLY A 254 -5.99 16.11 19.58
N ARG A 255 -6.57 15.07 20.17
CA ARG A 255 -7.90 15.11 20.77
C ARG A 255 -7.97 16.01 21.99
N GLU A 256 -6.91 16.10 22.79
CA GLU A 256 -6.85 17.05 23.92
C GLU A 256 -6.80 18.51 23.43
N MET A 257 -6.06 18.76 22.35
CA MET A 257 -5.86 20.09 21.79
C MET A 257 -7.06 20.59 20.97
N HIS A 258 -7.62 19.70 20.15
CA HIS A 258 -8.74 19.99 19.24
C HIS A 258 -9.84 18.91 19.39
N PRO A 259 -10.62 18.94 20.49
CA PRO A 259 -11.54 17.84 20.85
C PRO A 259 -12.69 17.59 19.88
N TRP A 260 -13.08 18.61 19.12
CA TRP A 260 -14.24 18.58 18.22
C TRP A 260 -13.85 18.58 16.74
N ASP A 261 -12.56 18.61 16.45
CA ASP A 261 -12.03 18.65 15.09
C ASP A 261 -11.70 17.24 14.61
N GLU A 262 -12.68 16.62 13.95
CA GLU A 262 -12.56 15.25 13.44
C GLU A 262 -11.41 15.11 12.44
N GLU A 263 -11.29 16.04 11.49
CA GLU A 263 -10.25 16.00 10.45
C GLU A 263 -8.85 16.15 11.05
N PHE A 264 -8.68 17.02 12.05
CA PHE A 264 -7.41 17.16 12.74
C PHE A 264 -7.04 15.88 13.50
N GLN A 265 -8.00 15.26 14.20
CA GLN A 265 -7.77 14.00 14.91
C GLN A 265 -7.45 12.85 13.94
N TRP A 266 -8.09 12.80 12.77
CA TRP A 266 -7.71 11.88 11.69
C TRP A 266 -6.29 12.12 11.19
N ALA A 267 -5.89 13.38 10.97
CA ALA A 267 -4.51 13.69 10.58
C ALA A 267 -3.50 13.21 11.63
N CYS A 268 -3.82 13.38 12.92
CA CYS A 268 -3.00 12.86 14.02
C CYS A 268 -2.85 11.34 13.98
N LEU A 269 -3.93 10.60 13.69
CA LEU A 269 -3.89 9.14 13.65
C LEU A 269 -3.21 8.59 12.38
N LEU A 270 -3.31 9.32 11.26
CA LEU A 270 -2.89 8.84 9.94
C LEU A 270 -1.52 9.33 9.47
N HIS A 271 -0.88 10.30 10.13
CA HIS A 271 0.33 10.95 9.61
C HIS A 271 1.46 9.97 9.23
N ASP A 272 1.56 8.84 9.93
CA ASP A 272 2.62 7.85 9.76
C ASP A 272 2.23 6.61 8.92
N VAL A 273 1.01 6.54 8.37
CA VAL A 273 0.57 5.36 7.57
C VAL A 273 1.47 5.08 6.36
N GLY A 274 2.20 6.09 5.89
CA GLY A 274 3.16 5.95 4.81
C GLY A 274 4.29 4.96 5.12
N TYR A 275 4.65 4.76 6.39
CA TYR A 275 5.67 3.77 6.77
C TYR A 275 5.30 2.33 6.43
N VAL A 276 4.00 2.01 6.37
CA VAL A 276 3.51 0.70 5.93
C VAL A 276 3.81 0.46 4.45
N ILE A 277 3.81 1.53 3.66
CA ILE A 277 3.90 1.47 2.19
C ILE A 277 5.35 1.62 1.73
N ASP A 278 6.06 2.64 2.20
CA ASP A 278 7.47 2.87 1.88
C ASP A 278 8.20 3.56 3.04
N ALA A 279 8.89 2.77 3.86
CA ALA A 279 9.66 3.30 4.99
C ALA A 279 10.84 4.21 4.58
N ARG A 280 11.24 4.26 3.30
CA ARG A 280 12.31 5.15 2.82
C ARG A 280 11.80 6.55 2.46
N ASP A 281 10.53 6.67 2.10
CA ASP A 281 9.85 7.92 1.79
C ASP A 281 8.40 7.87 2.30
N PRO A 282 8.20 7.82 3.63
CA PRO A 282 6.89 7.64 4.23
C PRO A 282 5.96 8.82 3.93
N GLN A 283 6.48 10.04 3.81
CA GLN A 283 5.67 11.22 3.49
C GLN A 283 4.98 11.09 2.13
N SER A 284 5.74 10.87 1.05
CA SER A 284 5.15 10.72 -0.29
C SER A 284 4.22 9.52 -0.36
N ALA A 285 4.55 8.45 0.37
CA ALA A 285 3.74 7.24 0.43
C ALA A 285 2.40 7.46 1.15
N ALA A 286 2.38 8.23 2.25
CA ALA A 286 1.17 8.60 2.96
C ALA A 286 0.24 9.44 2.07
N VAL A 287 0.78 10.46 1.39
CA VAL A 287 0.00 11.29 0.46
C VAL A 287 -0.61 10.42 -0.64
N ARG A 288 0.18 9.53 -1.25
CA ARG A 288 -0.30 8.65 -2.32
C ARG A 288 -1.42 7.71 -1.87
N VAL A 289 -1.35 7.17 -0.64
CA VAL A 289 -2.34 6.20 -0.17
C VAL A 289 -3.62 6.87 0.35
N LEU A 290 -3.52 8.10 0.89
CA LEU A 290 -4.64 8.83 1.48
C LEU A 290 -5.36 9.75 0.48
N GLN A 291 -4.70 10.13 -0.62
CA GLN A 291 -5.28 11.01 -1.62
C GLN A 291 -6.61 10.45 -2.17
N GLY A 292 -7.66 11.27 -2.13
CA GLY A 292 -9.00 10.90 -2.55
C GLY A 292 -9.77 9.98 -1.59
N LYS A 293 -9.14 9.53 -0.49
CA LYS A 293 -9.81 8.78 0.59
C LYS A 293 -10.19 9.66 1.77
N VAL A 294 -9.30 10.59 2.12
CA VAL A 294 -9.53 11.58 3.18
C VAL A 294 -9.87 12.95 2.57
N SER A 295 -10.28 13.90 3.40
CA SER A 295 -10.56 15.25 2.93
C SER A 295 -9.28 15.98 2.48
N PRO A 296 -9.41 17.04 1.66
CA PRO A 296 -8.28 17.88 1.29
C PRO A 296 -7.54 18.48 2.49
N ARG A 297 -8.25 18.75 3.59
CA ARG A 297 -7.66 19.31 4.82
C ARG A 297 -6.79 18.29 5.54
N VAL A 298 -7.27 17.05 5.74
CA VAL A 298 -6.47 15.96 6.32
C VAL A 298 -5.22 15.71 5.48
N LEU A 299 -5.38 15.63 4.16
CA LEU A 299 -4.27 15.42 3.23
C LEU A 299 -3.26 16.57 3.29
N PHE A 300 -3.73 17.82 3.37
CA PHE A 300 -2.88 18.99 3.55
C PHE A 300 -2.06 18.91 4.83
N LEU A 301 -2.69 18.62 5.97
CA LEU A 301 -2.02 18.53 7.28
C LEU A 301 -0.89 17.50 7.27
N ILE A 302 -1.14 16.32 6.69
CA ILE A 302 -0.14 15.24 6.59
C ILE A 302 0.96 15.60 5.59
N SER A 303 0.59 16.09 4.40
CA SER A 303 1.56 16.39 3.33
C SER A 303 2.54 17.51 3.70
N GLU A 304 2.10 18.48 4.51
CA GLU A 304 2.89 19.64 4.91
C GLU A 304 3.59 19.48 6.27
N LEU A 305 3.40 18.34 6.95
CA LEU A 305 3.95 18.08 8.28
C LEU A 305 5.48 18.27 8.36
N PRO A 306 6.30 17.85 7.38
CA PRO A 306 7.74 18.13 7.43
C PRO A 306 8.10 19.61 7.35
N ALA A 307 7.32 20.41 6.61
CA ALA A 307 7.51 21.86 6.57
C ALA A 307 7.16 22.49 7.93
N ALA A 308 6.12 21.97 8.59
CA ALA A 308 5.74 22.41 9.93
C ALA A 308 6.83 22.12 10.97
N HIS A 309 7.44 20.92 10.93
CA HIS A 309 8.58 20.58 11.77
C HIS A 309 9.77 21.52 11.56
N ALA A 310 10.12 21.82 10.31
CA ALA A 310 11.19 22.77 9.98
C ALA A 310 10.91 24.17 10.57
N ILE A 311 9.66 24.63 10.51
CA ILE A 311 9.23 25.91 11.10
C ILE A 311 9.38 25.88 12.62
N LEU A 312 8.98 24.80 13.29
CA LEU A 312 9.15 24.67 14.74
C LEU A 312 10.62 24.61 15.16
N GLN A 313 11.52 24.23 14.26
CA GLN A 313 12.97 24.27 14.44
C GLN A 313 13.60 25.64 14.12
N GLY A 314 12.78 26.63 13.71
CA GLY A 314 13.20 28.01 13.49
C GLY A 314 13.33 28.42 12.02
N GLU A 315 12.97 27.56 11.06
CA GLU A 315 12.93 27.95 9.66
C GLU A 315 11.81 28.95 9.37
N THR A 316 12.04 29.82 8.39
CA THR A 316 11.02 30.79 7.99
C THR A 316 9.99 30.12 7.09
N PRO A 317 8.69 30.14 7.43
CA PRO A 317 7.66 29.56 6.59
C PRO A 317 7.59 30.25 5.23
N ARG A 318 7.34 29.47 4.18
CA ARG A 318 6.98 30.01 2.86
C ARG A 318 5.67 30.81 2.94
N LYS A 319 5.58 31.89 2.15
CA LYS A 319 4.43 32.83 2.19
C LYS A 319 3.08 32.18 1.90
N SER A 320 3.06 31.16 1.04
CA SER A 320 1.84 30.40 0.72
C SER A 320 1.34 29.62 1.93
N LEU A 321 2.25 28.98 2.67
CA LEU A 321 1.91 28.17 3.83
C LEU A 321 1.34 29.01 4.97
N ARG A 322 1.91 30.19 5.25
CA ARG A 322 1.35 31.14 6.25
C ARG A 322 -0.06 31.63 5.96
N LYS A 323 -0.51 31.50 4.71
CA LYS A 323 -1.83 31.93 4.27
C LYS A 323 -2.82 30.78 4.16
N ALA A 324 -2.37 29.54 4.39
CA ALA A 324 -3.25 28.39 4.41
C ALA A 324 -4.24 28.52 5.57
N GLU A 325 -5.47 28.08 5.33
CA GLU A 325 -6.54 28.17 6.33
C GLU A 325 -6.23 27.35 7.58
N SER A 326 -5.67 26.15 7.40
CA SER A 326 -5.28 25.27 8.52
C SER A 326 -3.79 25.37 8.89
N TYR A 327 -3.22 26.57 8.82
CA TYR A 327 -1.81 26.79 9.14
C TYR A 327 -1.50 26.55 10.62
N ASP A 328 -2.37 27.02 11.52
CA ASP A 328 -2.17 26.87 12.96
C ASP A 328 -2.33 25.41 13.38
N GLU A 329 -3.34 24.71 12.85
CA GLU A 329 -3.53 23.27 13.08
C GLU A 329 -2.36 22.46 12.51
N LEU A 330 -1.79 22.85 11.37
CA LEU A 330 -0.58 22.19 10.86
C LEU A 330 0.60 22.29 11.86
N LEU A 331 0.77 23.45 12.51
CA LEU A 331 1.80 23.60 13.54
C LEU A 331 1.48 22.81 14.81
N ASP A 332 0.20 22.72 15.16
CA ASP A 332 -0.28 21.93 16.29
C ASP A 332 -0.06 20.44 16.06
N LEU A 333 -0.32 19.93 14.85
CA LEU A 333 -0.01 18.54 14.48
C LEU A 333 1.49 18.25 14.66
N ALA A 334 2.36 19.15 14.21
CA ALA A 334 3.80 19.00 14.38
C ALA A 334 4.23 19.03 15.86
N ARG A 335 3.53 19.78 16.72
CA ARG A 335 3.75 19.73 18.18
C ARG A 335 3.30 18.40 18.75
N CYS A 336 2.12 17.92 18.39
CA CYS A 336 1.59 16.63 18.82
C CYS A 336 2.52 15.48 18.40
N ASP A 337 3.00 15.48 17.16
CA ASP A 337 3.98 14.51 16.64
C ASP A 337 5.26 14.47 17.48
N ARG A 338 5.83 15.64 17.78
CA ARG A 338 7.04 15.73 18.60
C ARG A 338 6.79 15.30 20.05
N GLU A 339 5.64 15.68 20.61
CA GLU A 339 5.29 15.42 22.01
C GLU A 339 4.74 14.00 22.24
N GLY A 340 4.32 13.31 21.17
CA GLY A 340 3.87 11.92 21.15
C GLY A 340 4.99 10.88 21.26
N ARG A 341 6.21 11.32 21.61
CA ARG A 341 7.41 10.48 21.71
C ARG A 341 7.72 10.08 23.15
N LEU A 342 6.70 9.65 23.89
CA LEU A 342 6.78 9.42 25.33
C LEU A 342 6.55 7.95 25.69
N PRO A 343 7.60 7.23 26.17
CA PRO A 343 7.44 5.86 26.62
C PRO A 343 6.43 5.74 27.77
N GLY A 344 5.49 4.80 27.65
CA GLY A 344 4.53 4.50 28.71
C GLY A 344 3.40 5.52 28.88
N ARG A 345 3.22 6.44 27.93
CA ARG A 345 2.03 7.30 27.87
C ARG A 345 0.78 6.42 27.73
N GLU A 346 -0.25 6.73 28.50
CA GLU A 346 -1.56 6.11 28.35
C GLU A 346 -2.19 6.59 27.04
N THR A 347 -2.64 5.64 26.22
CA THR A 347 -3.30 5.90 24.94
C THR A 347 -4.54 5.02 24.84
N PRO A 348 -5.57 5.42 24.09
CA PRO A 348 -6.64 4.51 23.73
C PRO A 348 -6.09 3.35 22.90
N SER A 349 -6.83 2.24 22.87
CA SER A 349 -6.68 1.22 21.84
C SER A 349 -7.08 1.77 20.47
N LEU A 350 -6.65 1.11 19.39
CA LEU A 350 -7.06 1.48 18.03
C LEU A 350 -8.58 1.46 17.87
N ASP A 351 -9.24 0.43 18.41
CA ASP A 351 -10.71 0.32 18.35
C ASP A 351 -11.41 1.46 19.10
N GLU A 352 -10.90 1.87 20.27
CA GLU A 352 -11.42 3.03 21.01
C GLU A 352 -11.19 4.36 20.27
N ALA A 353 -10.04 4.51 19.61
CA ALA A 353 -9.74 5.70 18.82
C ALA A 353 -10.68 5.82 17.60
N LEU A 354 -10.85 4.74 16.84
CA LEU A 354 -11.75 4.69 15.69
C LEU A 354 -13.21 4.91 16.12
N HIS A 355 -13.66 4.26 17.20
CA HIS A 355 -15.00 4.47 17.73
C HIS A 355 -15.25 5.93 18.16
N SER A 356 -14.25 6.59 18.74
CA SER A 356 -14.32 8.00 19.10
C SER A 356 -14.50 8.89 17.88
N LEU A 357 -13.80 8.60 16.77
CA LEU A 357 -13.89 9.34 15.52
C LEU A 357 -15.24 9.12 14.82
N ASP A 358 -15.72 7.87 14.77
CA ASP A 358 -17.05 7.55 14.21
C ASP A 358 -18.17 8.27 14.99
N THR A 359 -18.05 8.34 16.32
CA THR A 359 -19.01 9.06 17.18
C THR A 359 -19.00 10.56 16.90
N LEU A 360 -17.81 11.15 16.69
CA LEU A 360 -17.66 12.55 16.30
C LEU A 360 -18.33 12.81 14.94
N SER A 361 -18.05 12.00 13.92
CA SER A 361 -18.66 12.14 12.59
C SER A 361 -20.20 12.09 12.67
N ALA A 362 -20.76 11.12 13.41
CA ALA A 362 -22.21 10.95 13.52
C ALA A 362 -22.91 12.12 14.23
N THR A 363 -22.24 12.82 15.14
CA THR A 363 -22.84 13.97 15.85
C THR A 363 -23.03 15.19 14.94
N TRP A 364 -22.27 15.30 13.85
CA TRP A 364 -22.39 16.39 12.87
C TRP A 364 -23.44 16.11 11.79
N ASP A 365 -23.70 14.84 11.46
CA ASP A 365 -24.72 14.46 10.46
C ASP A 365 -26.16 14.63 10.98
N GLU A 366 -26.37 14.66 12.29
CA GLU A 366 -27.67 14.87 12.94
C GLU A 366 -27.99 16.36 13.24
N SER A 367 -27.07 17.29 12.93
CA SER A 367 -27.17 18.73 13.19
C SER A 367 -27.50 19.53 11.93
#